data_AF-A0A7Z1A454-F1
#
_entry.id   AF-A0A7Z1A454-F1
#
_cell.length_a   1.000
_cell.length_b   1.000
_cell.length_c   1.000
_cell.angle_alpha   90.00
_cell.angle_beta   90.00
_cell.angle_gamma   90.00
#
_symmetry.space_group_name_H-M   'P 1'
#
loop_
_entity.id
_entity.type
_entity.pdbx_description
1 polymer ?
#
loop_
_entity_poly.entity_id
_entity_poly.type
_entity_poly.pdbx_seq_one_letter_code
_entity_poly.pdbx_strand_id
1 'polypeptide(L)'
;MSIQPTDAQRRIIYQARRGLKELDFYIDPYVKSHYLSADADEQQAFEALLSYEDPDLLVFFLGQDMPSEPGVAALIDKMKSLRHTDTI
;
A
#
# COMPACT_ATOMS: atom_id res chain seq x y z
N MET A 1 4.80 -22.60 -2.83
CA MET A 1 4.13 -22.35 -1.53
C MET A 1 3.01 -21.36 -1.81
N SER A 2 1.75 -21.78 -1.84
CA SER A 2 0.63 -20.82 -1.99
C SER A 2 0.37 -20.20 -0.63
N ILE A 3 0.76 -18.94 -0.43
CA ILE A 3 0.42 -18.18 0.78
C ILE A 3 -1.07 -17.86 0.70
N GLN A 4 -1.87 -18.43 1.60
CA GLN A 4 -3.29 -18.11 1.69
C GLN A 4 -3.49 -17.00 2.74
N PRO A 5 -4.30 -15.96 2.44
CA PRO A 5 -4.58 -14.90 3.40
C PRO A 5 -5.44 -15.41 4.55
N THR A 6 -5.09 -15.00 5.76
CA THR A 6 -5.96 -15.11 6.95
C THR A 6 -7.22 -14.25 6.79
N ASP A 7 -8.25 -14.49 7.60
CA ASP A 7 -9.48 -13.69 7.52
C ASP A 7 -9.25 -12.19 7.85
N ALA A 8 -8.30 -11.88 8.73
CA ALA A 8 -7.87 -10.50 8.99
C ALA A 8 -7.25 -9.88 7.72
N GLN A 9 -6.28 -10.56 7.10
CA GLN A 9 -5.63 -10.10 5.87
C GLN A 9 -6.63 -9.95 4.71
N ARG A 10 -7.63 -10.83 4.58
CA ARG A 10 -8.69 -10.68 3.58
C ARG A 10 -9.50 -9.40 3.75
N ARG A 11 -9.79 -9.01 5.00
CA ARG A 11 -10.48 -7.74 5.30
C ARG A 11 -9.63 -6.54 4.90
N ILE A 12 -8.34 -6.57 5.22
CA ILE A 12 -7.39 -5.51 4.84
C ILE A 12 -7.27 -5.39 3.32
N ILE A 13 -7.12 -6.52 2.61
CA ILE A 13 -7.09 -6.56 1.13
C ILE A 13 -8.37 -5.96 0.54
N TYR A 14 -9.53 -6.23 1.14
CA TYR A 14 -10.79 -5.68 0.67
C TYR A 14 -10.89 -4.16 0.92
N GLN A 15 -10.43 -3.68 2.09
CA GLN A 15 -10.38 -2.27 2.44
C GLN A 15 -9.39 -1.46 1.59
N ALA A 16 -8.40 -2.11 0.98
CA ALA A 16 -7.42 -1.47 0.13
C ALA A 16 -7.98 -0.94 -1.21
N ARG A 17 -9.19 -1.33 -1.60
CA ARG A 17 -9.84 -0.87 -2.84
C ARG A 17 -10.24 0.60 -2.70
N ARG A 18 -9.71 1.48 -3.56
CA ARG A 18 -9.95 2.92 -3.48
C ARG A 18 -10.88 3.42 -4.58
N GLY A 19 -11.40 4.64 -4.41
CA GLY A 19 -12.28 5.28 -5.40
C GLY A 19 -11.50 5.96 -6.53
N LEU A 20 -10.22 6.28 -6.30
CA LEU A 20 -9.34 6.97 -7.23
C LEU A 20 -8.43 5.97 -7.97
N LYS A 21 -8.47 6.01 -9.30
CA LYS A 21 -7.68 5.10 -10.17
C LYS A 21 -6.18 5.26 -9.97
N GLU A 22 -5.73 6.48 -9.67
CA GLU A 22 -4.35 6.80 -9.38
C GLU A 22 -3.84 6.06 -8.14
N LEU A 23 -4.69 5.84 -7.13
CA LEU A 23 -4.32 5.08 -5.94
C LEU A 23 -4.27 3.59 -6.23
N ASP A 24 -5.25 3.07 -6.96
CA ASP A 24 -5.27 1.67 -7.38
C ASP A 24 -4.00 1.31 -8.17
N PHE A 25 -3.46 2.24 -8.97
CA PHE A 25 -2.21 2.04 -9.72
C PHE A 25 -1.01 1.67 -8.82
N TYR A 26 -0.91 2.24 -7.61
CA TYR A 26 0.17 1.94 -6.66
C TYR A 26 -0.18 0.79 -5.71
N ILE A 27 -1.43 0.75 -5.23
CA ILE A 27 -1.85 -0.15 -4.17
C ILE A 27 -2.10 -1.57 -4.70
N ASP A 28 -2.71 -1.73 -5.89
CA ASP A 28 -3.03 -3.05 -6.44
C ASP A 28 -1.81 -3.98 -6.59
N PRO A 29 -0.70 -3.53 -7.21
CA PRO A 29 0.49 -4.37 -7.37
C PRO A 29 1.08 -4.80 -6.03
N TYR A 30 1.09 -3.89 -5.05
CA TYR A 30 1.57 -4.18 -3.71
C TYR A 30 0.71 -5.24 -3.02
N VAL A 31 -0.61 -5.08 -3.04
CA VAL A 31 -1.54 -6.01 -2.39
C VAL A 31 -1.47 -7.40 -3.02
N LYS A 32 -1.36 -7.48 -4.35
CA LYS A 32 -1.34 -8.75 -5.10
C LYS A 32 -0.05 -9.54 -4.91
N SER A 33 1.09 -8.87 -4.81
CA SER A 33 2.40 -9.51 -4.89
C SER A 33 3.24 -9.44 -3.62
N HIS A 34 2.99 -8.48 -2.72
CA HIS A 34 3.89 -8.18 -1.60
C HIS A 34 3.23 -8.30 -0.23
N TYR A 35 1.99 -7.82 -0.06
CA TYR A 35 1.34 -7.73 1.26
C TYR A 35 1.32 -9.06 2.04
N LEU A 36 1.02 -10.19 1.38
CA LEU A 36 0.94 -11.50 2.06
C LEU A 36 2.30 -12.07 2.50
N SER A 37 3.39 -11.60 1.91
CA SER A 37 4.76 -11.99 2.25
C SER A 37 5.49 -10.93 3.07
N ALA A 38 4.88 -9.76 3.27
CA ALA A 38 5.43 -8.68 4.07
C ALA A 38 5.56 -9.11 5.53
N ASP A 39 6.58 -8.59 6.22
CA ASP A 39 6.73 -8.79 7.65
C ASP A 39 5.65 -8.06 8.45
N ALA A 40 5.64 -8.26 9.77
CA ALA A 40 4.61 -7.71 10.64
C ALA A 40 4.62 -6.17 10.64
N ASP A 41 5.79 -5.54 10.58
CA ASP A 41 5.94 -4.09 10.61
C ASP A 41 5.39 -3.46 9.32
N GLU A 42 5.67 -4.07 8.18
CA GLU A 42 5.15 -3.62 6.88
C GLU A 42 3.64 -3.89 6.73
N GLN A 43 3.13 -5.01 7.23
CA GLN A 43 1.69 -5.24 7.28
C GLN A 43 0.99 -4.21 8.17
N GLN A 44 1.55 -3.89 9.33
CA GLN A 44 1.03 -2.85 10.23
C GLN A 44 1.09 -1.45 9.59
N ALA A 45 2.17 -1.14 8.87
CA ALA A 45 2.27 0.11 8.11
C ALA A 45 1.20 0.19 7.02
N PHE A 46 0.87 -0.93 6.36
CA PHE A 46 -0.22 -0.96 5.39
C PHE A 46 -1.58 -0.76 6.05
N GLU A 47 -1.83 -1.37 7.20
CA GLU A 47 -3.06 -1.12 7.97
C GLU A 47 -3.19 0.36 8.40
N ALA A 48 -2.09 0.99 8.83
CA ALA A 48 -2.05 2.41 9.12
C ALA A 48 -2.29 3.27 7.87
N LEU A 49 -1.72 2.89 6.73
CA LEU A 49 -1.97 3.53 5.44
C LEU A 49 -3.47 3.53 5.10
N LEU A 50 -4.18 2.45 5.44
CA LEU A 50 -5.61 2.36 5.14
C LEU A 50 -6.48 3.34 5.93
N SER A 51 -5.98 3.90 7.03
CA SER A 51 -6.70 4.90 7.83
C SER A 51 -6.76 6.29 7.19
N TYR A 52 -5.91 6.57 6.19
CA TYR A 52 -5.93 7.83 5.45
C TYR A 52 -7.04 7.87 4.40
N GLU A 53 -7.56 9.07 4.16
CA GLU A 53 -8.51 9.34 3.09
C GLU A 53 -7.83 9.38 1.72
N ASP A 54 -8.60 9.12 0.66
CA ASP A 54 -8.09 9.08 -0.72
C ASP A 54 -7.38 10.38 -1.16
N PRO A 55 -7.85 11.61 -0.83
CA PRO A 55 -7.15 12.84 -1.18
C PRO A 55 -5.77 12.96 -0.53
N ASP A 56 -5.64 12.56 0.75
CA ASP A 56 -4.37 12.61 1.49
C ASP A 56 -3.38 11.60 0.91
N LEU A 57 -3.85 10.37 0.67
CA LEU A 57 -3.04 9.34 0.03
C LEU A 57 -2.53 9.81 -1.34
N LEU A 58 -3.36 10.48 -2.13
CA LEU A 58 -2.96 10.96 -3.45
C LEU A 58 -1.81 11.96 -3.35
N VAL A 59 -1.86 12.94 -2.44
CA VAL A 59 -0.77 13.92 -2.28
C VAL A 59 0.52 13.27 -1.76
N PHE A 60 0.43 12.23 -0.92
CA PHE A 60 1.61 11.45 -0.49
C PHE A 60 2.23 10.66 -1.65
N PHE A 61 1.41 10.01 -2.49
CA PHE A 61 1.88 9.32 -3.69
C PHE A 61 2.47 10.28 -4.72
N LEU A 62 1.98 11.52 -4.79
CA LEU A 62 2.56 12.56 -5.65
C LEU A 62 3.80 13.23 -5.04
N GLY A 63 4.17 12.92 -3.79
CA GLY A 63 5.29 13.54 -3.09
C GLY A 63 5.07 15.03 -2.76
N GLN A 64 3.81 15.45 -2.70
CA GLN A 64 3.42 16.82 -2.36
C GLN A 64 3.28 17.02 -0.85
N ASP A 65 3.09 15.92 -0.11
CA ASP A 65 3.05 15.89 1.35
C ASP A 65 3.61 14.55 1.87
N MET A 66 3.76 14.40 3.18
CA MET A 66 4.27 13.20 3.85
C MET A 66 3.35 12.74 4.98
N PRO A 67 3.11 11.41 5.12
CA PRO A 67 2.36 10.89 6.26
C PRO A 67 3.16 11.07 7.55
N SER A 68 2.46 11.28 8.66
CA SER A 68 3.10 11.45 9.98
C SER A 68 3.79 10.17 10.48
N GLU A 69 3.32 9.00 10.03
CA GLU A 69 3.84 7.70 10.42
C GLU A 69 5.04 7.29 9.53
N PRO A 70 6.25 7.12 10.08
CA PRO A 70 7.45 6.78 9.28
C PRO A 70 7.33 5.46 8.53
N GLY A 71 6.64 4.47 9.11
CA GLY A 71 6.38 3.20 8.45
C GLY A 71 5.51 3.34 7.20
N VAL A 72 4.50 4.22 7.26
CA VAL A 72 3.63 4.52 6.11
C VAL A 72 4.43 5.25 5.02
N ALA A 73 5.27 6.21 5.39
CA ALA A 73 6.15 6.91 4.45
C ALA A 73 7.06 5.93 3.69
N ALA A 74 7.76 5.05 4.43
CA ALA A 74 8.63 4.04 3.85
C ALA A 74 7.87 3.07 2.93
N LEU A 75 6.65 2.69 3.30
CA LEU A 75 5.80 1.84 2.50
C LEU A 75 5.35 2.51 1.20
N ILE A 76 4.96 3.79 1.24
CA ILE A 76 4.60 4.56 0.05
C ILE A 76 5.79 4.63 -0.92
N ASP A 77 7.00 4.90 -0.44
CA ASP A 77 8.21 4.95 -1.27
C ASP A 77 8.55 3.58 -1.88
N LYS A 78 8.33 2.49 -1.13
CA LYS A 78 8.43 1.14 -1.67
C LYS A 78 7.44 0.93 -2.81
N MET A 79 6.16 1.26 -2.62
CA MET A 79 5.12 1.11 -3.64
C MET A 79 5.42 1.90 -4.92
N LYS A 80 5.93 3.14 -4.79
CA LYS A 80 6.42 3.93 -5.94
C LYS A 80 7.54 3.19 -6.68
N SER A 81 8.52 2.69 -5.94
CA SER A 81 9.69 1.99 -6.50
C SER A 81 9.32 0.70 -7.23
N LEU A 82 8.29 -0.03 -6.76
CA LEU A 82 7.75 -1.20 -7.45
C LEU A 82 7.23 -0.86 -8.85
N ARG A 83 6.72 0.36 -9.08
CA ARG A 83 6.24 0.80 -10.39
C ARG A 83 7.37 1.32 -11.31
N HIS A 84 8.42 1.89 -10.74
CA HIS A 84 9.55 2.40 -11.54
C HIS A 84 10.38 1.28 -12.18
N THR A 85 10.36 0.07 -11.61
CA THR A 85 11.21 -1.04 -12.07
C THR A 85 10.66 -1.76 -13.32
N ASP A 86 9.38 -1.58 -13.66
CA ASP A 86 8.73 -2.18 -14.84
C ASP A 86 8.98 -1.41 -16.16
N THR A 87 9.85 -0.39 -16.17
CA THR A 87 10.16 0.42 -17.35
C THR A 87 11.64 0.37 -17.71
N ILE A 88 12.18 -0.81 -18.04
CA ILE A 88 13.38 -0.96 -18.91
C ILE A 88 13.25 -2.25 -19.73
#